data_AF-A0A7W9SMV5-F1
#
_entry.id   AF-A0A7W9SMV5-F1
#
_cell.length_a   1.000
_cell.length_b   1.000
_cell.length_c   1.000
_cell.angle_alpha   90.00
_cell.angle_beta   90.00
_cell.angle_gamma   90.00
#
_symmetry.space_group_name_H-M   'P 1'
#
loop_
_entity.id
_entity.type
_entity.pdbx_description
1 polymer ?
#
loop_
_entity_poly.entity_id
_entity_poly.type
_entity_poly.pdbx_seq_one_letter_code
_entity_poly.pdbx_strand_id
1 'polypeptide(L)'
;MAGKAGKESKKSKGELAEVLAELASLRREIEALKSPTVAALGATRTAEQVAKRASAFTPVQRARLIEALLQSGPQPPPQLGATVGLATGSLYHHLRELVAAGIATVEDKTYCLTPDGQQLAEALFALPHE
;
A
#
# COMPACT_ATOMS: atom_id res chain seq x y z
N MET A 1 32.88 -43.91 -42.05
CA MET A 1 32.42 -43.50 -40.70
C MET A 1 31.99 -42.04 -40.74
N ALA A 2 30.70 -41.75 -40.97
CA ALA A 2 30.18 -40.38 -41.01
C ALA A 2 28.78 -40.39 -40.41
N GLY A 3 28.64 -40.03 -39.13
CA GLY A 3 27.33 -40.09 -38.45
C GLY A 3 27.26 -39.46 -37.06
N LYS A 4 28.39 -39.07 -36.45
CA LYS A 4 28.39 -38.48 -35.10
C LYS A 4 28.16 -36.96 -35.06
N ALA A 5 28.67 -36.20 -36.04
CA ALA A 5 28.62 -34.73 -36.02
C ALA A 5 27.19 -34.12 -36.09
N GLY A 6 26.24 -34.80 -36.74
CA GLY A 6 24.86 -34.30 -36.87
C GLY A 6 23.99 -34.47 -35.61
N LYS A 7 24.41 -35.34 -34.68
CA LYS A 7 23.60 -35.69 -33.49
C LYS A 7 23.85 -34.73 -32.32
N GLU A 8 25.08 -34.24 -32.18
CA GLU A 8 25.45 -33.26 -31.14
C GLU A 8 24.89 -31.86 -31.43
N SER A 9 24.86 -31.44 -32.70
CA SER A 9 24.33 -30.12 -33.09
C SER A 9 22.79 -30.00 -32.94
N LYS A 10 22.08 -31.14 -32.99
CA LYS A 10 20.63 -31.17 -32.69
C LYS A 10 20.34 -31.14 -31.20
N LYS A 11 21.20 -31.75 -30.38
CA LYS A 11 21.06 -31.77 -28.92
C LYS A 11 21.27 -30.39 -28.31
N SER A 12 22.33 -29.68 -28.73
CA SER A 12 22.62 -28.33 -28.26
C SER A 12 21.57 -27.30 -28.70
N LYS A 13 20.94 -27.47 -29.87
CA LYS A 13 19.79 -26.65 -30.30
C LYS A 13 18.54 -26.88 -29.47
N GLY A 14 18.32 -28.11 -28.98
CA GLY A 14 17.21 -28.43 -28.08
C GLY A 14 17.39 -27.78 -26.70
N GLU A 15 18.58 -27.90 -26.13
CA GLU A 15 18.94 -27.29 -24.84
C GLU A 15 18.85 -25.75 -24.90
N LEU A 16 19.30 -25.14 -26.01
CA LEU A 16 19.16 -23.69 -26.20
C LEU A 16 17.70 -23.24 -26.28
N ALA A 17 16.84 -24.02 -26.94
CA ALA A 17 15.41 -23.70 -27.05
C ALA A 17 14.68 -23.80 -25.71
N GLU A 18 15.09 -24.73 -24.86
CA GLU A 18 14.56 -24.92 -23.50
C GLU A 18 14.95 -23.75 -22.59
N VAL A 19 16.23 -23.35 -22.60
CA VAL A 19 16.71 -22.17 -21.85
C VAL A 19 16.02 -20.88 -22.31
N LEU A 20 15.78 -20.72 -23.61
CA LEU A 20 15.06 -19.56 -24.13
C LEU A 20 13.58 -19.55 -23.70
N ALA A 21 12.95 -20.73 -23.59
CA ALA A 21 11.58 -20.86 -23.11
C ALA A 21 11.48 -20.53 -21.60
N GLU A 22 12.43 -20.99 -20.79
CA GLU A 22 12.52 -20.66 -19.37
C GLU A 22 12.74 -19.16 -19.15
N LEU A 23 13.66 -18.54 -19.90
CA LEU A 23 13.89 -17.09 -19.85
C LEU A 23 12.65 -16.29 -20.25
N ALA A 24 11.88 -16.76 -21.23
CA ALA A 24 10.63 -16.13 -21.62
C ALA A 24 9.52 -16.28 -20.57
N SER A 25 9.51 -17.38 -19.79
CA SER A 25 8.61 -17.55 -18.65
C SER A 25 8.97 -16.61 -17.51
N LEU A 26 10.24 -16.63 -17.09
CA LEU A 26 10.76 -15.76 -16.03
C LEU A 26 10.55 -14.27 -16.35
N ARG A 27 10.74 -13.88 -17.61
CA ARG A 27 10.46 -12.50 -18.03
C ARG A 27 8.99 -12.12 -17.88
N ARG A 28 8.06 -13.03 -18.19
CA ARG A 28 6.61 -12.78 -18.00
C ARG A 28 6.24 -12.70 -16.53
N GLU A 29 6.82 -13.54 -15.68
CA GLU A 29 6.63 -13.48 -14.23
C GLU A 29 7.16 -12.18 -13.64
N ILE A 30 8.38 -11.76 -14.04
CA ILE A 30 8.94 -10.46 -13.62
C ILE A 30 8.06 -9.31 -14.08
N GLU A 31 7.54 -9.34 -15.31
CA GLU A 31 6.69 -8.26 -15.81
C GLU A 31 5.30 -8.25 -15.15
N ALA A 32 4.78 -9.42 -14.78
CA ALA A 32 3.59 -9.52 -13.94
C ALA A 32 3.82 -8.96 -12.52
N LEU A 33 5.01 -9.17 -11.95
CA LEU A 33 5.41 -8.63 -10.65
C LEU A 33 5.71 -7.12 -10.67
N LYS A 34 5.99 -6.53 -11.84
CA LYS A 34 6.17 -5.08 -12.02
C LYS A 34 4.86 -4.28 -12.14
N SER A 35 3.70 -4.92 -11.99
CA SER A 35 2.45 -4.21 -11.68
C SER A 35 2.61 -3.35 -10.40
N PRO A 36 1.84 -2.27 -10.22
CA PRO A 36 2.23 -0.93 -9.70
C PRO A 36 2.91 -0.84 -8.32
N THR A 37 3.06 -1.96 -7.62
CA THR A 37 3.71 -2.10 -6.32
C THR A 37 5.18 -1.64 -6.33
N VAL A 38 5.94 -1.90 -7.40
CA VAL A 38 7.37 -1.51 -7.46
C VAL A 38 7.56 -0.01 -7.79
N ALA A 39 6.67 0.58 -8.59
CA ALA A 39 6.68 2.02 -8.85
C ALA A 39 6.34 2.84 -7.60
N ALA A 40 5.48 2.30 -6.72
CA ALA A 40 5.15 2.92 -5.43
C ALA A 40 6.30 2.82 -4.40
N LEU A 41 7.16 1.80 -4.49
CA LEU A 41 8.32 1.60 -3.61
C LEU A 41 9.56 2.42 -4.02
N GLY A 42 9.65 2.86 -5.27
CA GLY A 42 10.78 3.64 -5.81
C GLY A 42 10.60 5.17 -5.77
N ALA A 43 9.39 5.67 -5.50
CA ALA A 43 9.16 7.09 -5.32
C ALA A 43 9.57 7.50 -3.91
N THR A 44 10.78 8.02 -3.76
CA THR A 44 11.17 8.73 -2.53
C THR A 44 10.14 9.83 -2.27
N ARG A 45 9.38 9.69 -1.17
CA ARG A 45 8.41 10.71 -0.78
C ARG A 45 9.17 12.01 -0.52
N THR A 46 8.66 13.11 -1.06
CA THR A 46 9.24 14.42 -0.77
C THR A 46 9.08 14.72 0.72
N ALA A 47 9.97 15.56 1.29
CA ALA A 47 9.85 15.99 2.67
C ALA A 47 8.46 16.61 2.97
N GLU A 48 7.88 17.29 1.98
CA GLU A 48 6.53 17.85 2.05
C GLU A 48 5.45 16.77 2.17
N GLN A 49 5.54 15.69 1.39
CA GLN A 49 4.61 14.55 1.49
C GLN A 49 4.73 13.85 2.84
N VAL A 50 5.95 13.69 3.35
CA VAL A 50 6.19 13.12 4.68
C VAL A 50 5.61 14.03 5.77
N ALA A 51 5.86 15.33 5.71
CA ALA A 51 5.35 16.31 6.68
C ALA A 51 3.80 16.36 6.65
N LYS A 52 3.19 16.32 5.46
CA LYS A 52 1.73 16.27 5.32
C LYS A 52 1.12 15.03 5.96
N ARG A 53 1.79 13.87 5.86
CA ARG A 53 1.34 12.65 6.52
C ARG A 53 1.55 12.68 8.03
N ALA A 54 2.71 13.15 8.49
CA ALA A 54 2.98 13.31 9.92
C ALA A 54 1.99 14.27 10.58
N SER A 55 1.64 15.37 9.90
CA SER A 55 0.70 16.35 10.43
C SER A 55 -0.71 15.77 10.62
N ALA A 56 -1.08 14.72 9.89
CA ALA A 56 -2.35 14.03 10.06
C ALA A 56 -2.55 13.51 11.49
N PHE A 57 -1.46 13.11 12.16
CA PHE A 57 -1.47 12.57 13.51
C PHE A 57 -1.33 13.63 14.62
N THR A 58 -1.01 14.89 14.28
CA THR A 58 -0.68 15.91 15.29
C THR A 58 -1.89 16.39 16.10
N PRO A 59 -3.05 16.74 15.51
CA PRO A 59 -4.21 17.08 16.32
C PRO A 59 -4.75 15.83 17.03
N VAL A 60 -4.95 15.94 18.33
CA VAL A 60 -5.51 14.87 19.18
C VAL A 60 -6.82 14.33 18.60
N GLN A 61 -7.66 15.20 18.02
CA GLN A 61 -8.92 14.80 17.39
C GLN A 61 -8.71 13.86 16.21
N ARG A 62 -7.67 14.08 15.40
CA ARG A 62 -7.34 13.19 14.28
C ARG A 62 -6.72 11.89 14.75
N ALA A 63 -5.84 11.94 15.75
CA ALA A 63 -5.31 10.72 16.38
C ALA A 63 -6.44 9.84 16.91
N ARG A 64 -7.42 10.41 17.62
CA ARG A 64 -8.61 9.69 18.09
C ARG A 64 -9.48 9.12 16.97
N LEU A 65 -9.65 9.85 15.86
CA LEU A 65 -10.37 9.33 14.70
C LEU A 65 -9.64 8.15 14.05
N ILE A 66 -8.32 8.24 13.93
CA ILE A 66 -7.50 7.15 13.39
C ILE A 66 -7.56 5.93 14.31
N GLU A 67 -7.43 6.13 15.62
CA GLU A 67 -7.56 5.06 16.62
C GLU A 67 -8.92 4.38 16.55
N ALA A 68 -10.01 5.15 16.48
CA ALA A 68 -11.37 4.62 16.36
C ALA A 68 -11.54 3.77 15.08
N LEU A 69 -11.01 4.23 13.95
CA LEU A 69 -11.02 3.48 12.69
C LEU A 69 -10.13 2.23 12.72
N LEU A 70 -8.99 2.30 13.42
CA LEU A 70 -8.08 1.17 13.58
C LEU A 70 -8.73 0.05 14.42
N GLN A 71 -9.43 0.42 15.50
CA GLN A 71 -10.06 -0.54 16.42
C GLN A 71 -11.39 -1.09 15.90
N SER A 72 -12.21 -0.24 15.27
CA SER A 72 -13.59 -0.58 14.89
C SER A 72 -13.78 -0.84 13.39
N GLY A 73 -12.74 -0.62 12.58
CA GLY A 73 -12.82 -0.75 11.13
C GLY A 73 -13.58 0.41 10.45
N PRO A 74 -14.12 0.19 9.23
CA PRO A 74 -14.87 1.20 8.49
C PRO A 74 -16.11 1.70 9.26
N GLN A 75 -16.31 3.01 9.31
CA GLN A 75 -17.39 3.63 10.09
C GLN A 75 -18.04 4.81 9.35
N PRO A 76 -19.37 5.01 9.46
CA PRO A 76 -20.03 6.18 8.92
C PRO A 76 -19.72 7.44 9.77
N PRO A 77 -19.74 8.66 9.18
CA PRO A 77 -19.40 9.88 9.90
C PRO A 77 -20.19 10.12 11.21
N PRO A 78 -21.52 9.92 11.27
CA PRO A 78 -22.26 10.15 12.51
C PRO A 78 -21.76 9.28 13.67
N GLN A 79 -21.36 8.04 13.37
CA GLN A 79 -20.84 7.12 14.37
C GLN A 79 -19.44 7.53 14.83
N LEU A 80 -18.56 7.92 13.90
CA LEU A 80 -17.24 8.47 14.25
C LEU A 80 -17.37 9.72 15.12
N GLY A 81 -18.22 10.67 14.72
CA GLY A 81 -18.48 11.90 15.48
C GLY A 81 -18.93 11.61 16.91
N ALA A 82 -19.82 10.64 17.10
CA ALA A 82 -20.25 10.20 18.42
C ALA A 82 -19.10 9.56 19.22
N THR A 83 -18.32 8.67 18.62
CA THR A 83 -17.19 7.99 19.27
C THR A 83 -16.11 8.97 19.77
N VAL A 84 -15.74 9.96 18.96
CA VAL A 84 -14.68 10.92 19.31
C VAL A 84 -15.18 12.23 19.94
N GLY A 85 -16.50 12.40 20.08
CA GLY A 85 -17.11 13.58 20.70
C GLY A 85 -16.97 14.85 19.86
N LEU A 86 -17.06 14.75 18.52
CA LEU A 86 -16.91 15.89 17.61
C LEU A 86 -18.25 16.35 17.03
N ALA A 87 -18.44 17.67 17.00
CA ALA A 87 -19.52 18.29 16.26
C ALA A 87 -19.34 18.09 14.74
N THR A 88 -20.44 18.00 14.01
CA THR A 88 -20.49 17.68 12.57
C THR A 88 -19.51 18.50 11.72
N GLY A 89 -19.47 19.82 11.90
CA GLY A 89 -18.57 20.69 11.11
C GLY A 89 -17.08 20.41 11.35
N SER A 90 -16.69 20.21 12.62
CA SER A 90 -15.32 19.87 13.01
C SER A 90 -14.93 18.46 12.53
N LEU A 91 -15.85 17.50 12.66
CA LEU A 91 -15.65 16.13 12.18
C LEU A 91 -15.31 16.10 10.68
N TYR A 92 -16.14 16.70 9.83
CA TYR A 92 -15.89 16.71 8.38
C TYR A 92 -14.64 17.48 8.00
N HIS A 93 -14.22 18.48 8.79
CA HIS A 93 -12.92 19.11 8.59
C HIS A 93 -11.79 18.10 8.82
N HIS A 94 -11.76 17.42 9.97
CA HIS A 94 -10.70 16.46 10.29
C HIS A 94 -10.68 15.26 9.33
N LEU A 95 -11.84 14.71 8.96
CA LEU A 95 -11.94 13.61 8.00
C LEU A 95 -11.42 14.00 6.62
N ARG A 96 -11.69 15.22 6.14
CA ARG A 96 -11.13 15.72 4.87
C ARG A 96 -9.61 15.85 4.92
N GLU A 97 -9.05 16.31 6.03
CA GLU A 97 -7.60 16.39 6.21
C GLU A 97 -6.95 15.00 6.20
N LEU A 98 -7.58 14.00 6.84
CA LEU A 98 -7.10 12.62 6.82
C LEU A 98 -7.10 12.01 5.41
N VAL A 99 -8.16 12.28 4.63
CA VAL A 99 -8.25 11.87 3.23
C VAL A 99 -7.21 12.60 2.38
N ALA A 100 -7.05 13.91 2.55
CA ALA A 100 -6.08 14.71 1.83
C ALA A 100 -4.62 14.29 2.12
N ALA A 101 -4.36 13.75 3.32
CA ALA A 101 -3.08 13.17 3.71
C ALA A 101 -2.89 11.71 3.23
N GLY A 102 -3.90 11.10 2.63
CA GLY A 102 -3.87 9.70 2.17
C GLY A 102 -3.78 8.69 3.32
N ILE A 103 -4.28 9.06 4.50
CA ILE A 103 -4.37 8.19 5.69
C ILE A 103 -5.72 7.47 5.74
N ALA A 104 -6.78 8.15 5.32
CA ALA A 104 -8.12 7.59 5.22
C ALA A 104 -8.65 7.67 3.79
N THR A 105 -9.67 6.88 3.50
CA THR A 105 -10.46 6.95 2.26
C THR A 105 -11.95 6.82 2.59
N VAL A 106 -12.81 7.04 1.59
CA VAL A 106 -14.26 6.91 1.70
C VAL A 106 -14.73 5.80 0.75
N GLU A 107 -15.37 4.79 1.32
CA GLU A 107 -15.95 3.64 0.61
C GLU A 107 -17.36 3.41 1.12
N ASP A 108 -18.35 3.34 0.22
CA ASP A 108 -19.77 3.10 0.56
C ASP A 108 -20.31 3.99 1.69
N LYS A 109 -19.94 5.28 1.67
CA LYS A 109 -20.30 6.31 2.68
C LYS A 109 -19.72 6.07 4.07
N THR A 110 -18.79 5.14 4.21
CA THR A 110 -17.99 4.92 5.40
C THR A 110 -16.57 5.43 5.19
N TYR A 111 -15.94 5.86 6.27
CA TYR A 111 -14.52 6.18 6.28
C TYR A 111 -13.76 4.96 6.78
N CYS A 112 -12.65 4.65 6.11
CA CYS A 112 -11.74 3.57 6.47
C CYS A 112 -10.29 4.05 6.35
N LEU A 113 -9.36 3.39 7.04
CA LEU A 113 -7.93 3.64 6.86
C LEU A 113 -7.48 3.08 5.50
N THR A 114 -6.59 3.79 4.83
CA THR A 114 -5.87 3.21 3.69
C THR A 114 -4.90 2.14 4.21
N PRO A 115 -4.41 1.19 3.37
CA PRO A 115 -3.41 0.22 3.81
C PRO A 115 -2.17 0.88 4.44
N ASP A 116 -1.69 1.96 3.82
CA ASP A 116 -0.61 2.80 4.34
C ASP A 116 -0.98 3.47 5.68
N GLY A 117 -2.19 4.02 5.77
CA GLY A 117 -2.68 4.68 6.98
C GLY A 117 -2.81 3.73 8.16
N GLN A 118 -3.24 2.49 7.90
CA GLN A 118 -3.33 1.43 8.89
C GLN A 118 -1.94 1.06 9.42
N GLN A 119 -0.97 0.77 8.55
CA GLN A 119 0.41 0.46 8.96
C GLN A 119 1.03 1.57 9.81
N LEU A 120 0.83 2.83 9.40
CA LEU A 120 1.32 3.98 10.16
C LEU A 120 0.64 4.10 11.52
N ALA A 121 -0.67 3.91 11.59
CA ALA A 121 -1.42 3.94 12.84
C ALA A 121 -0.95 2.83 13.80
N GLU A 122 -0.85 1.60 13.31
CA GLU A 122 -0.35 0.45 14.08
C GLU A 122 1.05 0.74 14.62
N ALA A 123 1.97 1.23 13.78
CA ALA A 123 3.32 1.57 14.21
C ALA A 123 3.37 2.66 15.29
N LEU A 124 2.51 3.67 15.20
CA LEU A 124 2.49 4.78 16.16
C LEU A 124 1.83 4.41 17.48
N PHE A 125 0.75 3.62 17.46
CA PHE A 125 0.04 3.19 18.67
C PHE A 125 0.65 1.97 19.34
N ALA A 126 1.52 1.22 18.66
CA ALA A 126 2.28 0.12 19.26
C ALA A 126 3.50 0.57 20.08
N LEU A 127 3.89 1.85 20.02
CA LEU A 127 5.02 2.35 20.78
C LEU A 127 4.68 2.34 22.29
N PRO A 128 5.51 1.72 23.14
CA PRO A 128 5.29 1.75 24.57
C PRO A 128 5.31 3.20 25.06
N HIS A 129 4.30 3.58 25.84
CA HIS A 129 4.29 4.86 26.53
C HIS A 129 5.29 4.79 27.69
N GLU A 130 6.40 5.53 27.58
CA GLU A 130 7.35 5.78 28.67
C GLU A 130 6.76 6.69 29.75
#